data_AF-A0A8T2GQJ7-F1
#
_entry.id   AF-A0A8T2GQJ7-F1
#
_cell.length_a   1.000
_cell.length_b   1.000
_cell.length_c   1.000
_cell.angle_alpha   90.00
_cell.angle_beta   90.00
_cell.angle_gamma   90.00
#
_symmetry.space_group_name_H-M   'P 1'
#
loop_
_entity.id
_entity.type
_entity.pdbx_description
1 polymer ?
#
loop_
_entity_poly.entity_id
_entity_poly.type
_entity_poly.pdbx_seq_one_letter_code
_entity_poly.pdbx_strand_id
1 'polypeptide(L)'
;MTVGAGISVTDSDLVVLGHRVLHGVPENVLVTPASGNALIDGAFIGVTSDQTGSHRVFSLGKLEDLRFMCVFRFKLWWMTQRMGTNGKEIPCETQFLIVEANQGSDLGGGDQSSSYVVFLPILEGDFRAVLQGNEANDLEICLESGDPTVDQFEGSHLVFVAAGSDPFDVITKAVKAVEQHLQTFSHRERKKMPDMLNWFGWCTWDAFYTNVTAKDVKQGLESLKAGGVTPKFVIIDDGWQSVGMDETSVEFNADNAANFANRLTHIKENHKFQKDGKEGHRVDDPSLSLGHVITDIKSNNSLKYVYVWHAITGYWGGVKPGVSGMEHYESKVAYPVSSPGVMSSENCGCLESITKNGLGLVNPEKVFSFYNDLHSYLASVGVDGVKVDVQNILETLGAGHGGRVKLAKKYHQALEASISRNFPDNGIISCMSHNTDGLYSAKKTAVIRASDDFWPRDPASHTIHIASVAYNTLFLGEFMQPDWDMFHSLHPMAEYHAAARAVGGCAIYVSDKPGQHDFNLLRKLVLRDGSILRAKLPGRPTSDCFFSDPVRDNKSLLKIWNLNEFTGVIGVFNCQGAGWCKNEKRYLIHDQEPGTISGCVRTNDVHYLHKVAAFEWTGDSIVYSHLRGSTQTQTSV
;
A
#
# COMPACT_ATOMS: atom_id res chain seq x y z
N MET A 1 -17.45 -35.17 -0.41
CA MET A 1 -18.77 -34.57 -0.13
C MET A 1 -18.69 -33.80 1.17
N THR A 2 -18.54 -32.49 1.09
CA THR A 2 -18.71 -31.56 2.22
C THR A 2 -19.51 -30.38 1.68
N VAL A 3 -20.79 -30.32 2.07
CA VAL A 3 -21.73 -29.25 1.73
C VAL A 3 -21.61 -28.19 2.83
N GLY A 4 -21.05 -27.05 2.48
CA GLY A 4 -21.06 -25.84 3.29
C GLY A 4 -20.65 -24.67 2.41
N ALA A 5 -21.36 -23.54 2.49
CA ALA A 5 -21.06 -22.30 1.76
C ALA A 5 -21.17 -22.30 0.22
N GLY A 6 -21.66 -23.38 -0.42
CA GLY A 6 -21.73 -23.45 -1.88
C GLY A 6 -20.36 -23.46 -2.58
N ILE A 7 -19.28 -23.75 -1.84
CA ILE A 7 -17.92 -23.92 -2.35
C ILE A 7 -17.52 -25.38 -2.11
N SER A 8 -17.20 -26.12 -3.17
CA SER A 8 -16.84 -27.53 -3.06
C SER A 8 -16.01 -28.00 -4.25
N VAL A 9 -15.26 -29.10 -4.06
CA VAL A 9 -14.66 -29.84 -5.17
C VAL A 9 -15.57 -30.99 -5.55
N THR A 10 -16.01 -31.03 -6.81
CA THR A 10 -16.86 -32.08 -7.39
C THR A 10 -16.34 -32.44 -8.78
N ASP A 11 -16.16 -33.73 -9.07
CA ASP A 11 -15.66 -34.20 -10.38
C ASP A 11 -14.35 -33.52 -10.83
N SER A 12 -13.42 -33.31 -9.89
CA SER A 12 -12.15 -32.58 -10.10
C SER A 12 -12.32 -31.10 -10.49
N ASP A 13 -13.49 -30.51 -10.24
CA ASP A 13 -13.76 -29.09 -10.46
C ASP A 13 -13.99 -28.37 -9.13
N LEU A 14 -13.38 -27.20 -8.95
CA LEU A 14 -13.76 -26.28 -7.87
C LEU A 14 -15.02 -25.54 -8.31
N VAL A 15 -16.14 -25.87 -7.70
CA VAL A 15 -17.45 -25.28 -7.97
C VAL A 15 -17.81 -24.30 -6.85
N VAL A 16 -18.18 -23.09 -7.25
CA VAL A 16 -18.57 -21.99 -6.37
C VAL A 16 -19.92 -21.44 -6.79
N LEU A 17 -20.92 -21.53 -5.90
CA LEU A 17 -22.31 -21.17 -6.16
C LEU A 17 -22.88 -21.81 -7.45
N GLY A 18 -22.48 -23.06 -7.72
CA GLY A 18 -22.90 -23.80 -8.92
C GLY A 18 -22.11 -23.49 -10.20
N HIS A 19 -21.14 -22.57 -10.15
CA HIS A 19 -20.27 -22.24 -11.28
C HIS A 19 -18.89 -22.87 -11.10
N ARG A 20 -18.38 -23.50 -12.16
CA ARG A 20 -17.00 -24.00 -12.18
C ARG A 20 -16.03 -22.83 -12.25
N VAL A 21 -15.11 -22.76 -11.29
CA VAL A 21 -14.07 -21.72 -11.22
C VAL A 21 -12.70 -22.27 -11.57
N LEU A 22 -12.36 -23.48 -11.10
CA LEU A 22 -11.13 -24.18 -11.46
C LEU A 22 -11.45 -25.58 -11.99
N HIS A 23 -10.70 -26.04 -12.98
CA HIS A 23 -10.81 -27.38 -13.57
C HIS A 23 -9.56 -28.22 -13.31
N GLY A 24 -9.70 -29.53 -13.13
CA GLY A 24 -8.56 -30.42 -12.91
C GLY A 24 -7.90 -30.19 -11.55
N VAL A 25 -8.70 -29.88 -10.53
CA VAL A 25 -8.26 -29.72 -9.13
C VAL A 25 -7.64 -31.04 -8.65
N PRO A 26 -6.38 -31.02 -8.18
CA PRO A 26 -5.71 -32.23 -7.68
C PRO A 26 -6.40 -32.84 -6.46
N GLU A 27 -6.33 -34.18 -6.31
CA GLU A 27 -6.96 -34.91 -5.19
C GLU A 27 -6.45 -34.51 -3.80
N ASN A 28 -5.23 -33.97 -3.73
CA ASN A 28 -4.63 -33.55 -2.47
C ASN A 28 -5.11 -32.16 -2.00
N VAL A 29 -5.90 -31.44 -2.79
CA VAL A 29 -6.52 -30.17 -2.40
C VAL A 29 -7.69 -30.42 -1.45
N LEU A 30 -7.70 -29.68 -0.34
CA LEU A 30 -8.73 -29.74 0.68
C LEU A 30 -9.61 -28.49 0.62
N VAL A 31 -10.91 -28.65 0.85
CA VAL A 31 -11.84 -27.54 1.07
C VAL A 31 -12.54 -27.72 2.41
N THR A 32 -12.27 -26.79 3.31
CA THR A 32 -12.80 -26.79 4.68
C THR A 32 -13.76 -25.60 4.86
N PRO A 33 -15.05 -25.81 5.14
CA PRO A 33 -15.98 -24.72 5.39
C PRO A 33 -15.51 -23.83 6.54
N ALA A 34 -15.67 -22.51 6.41
CA ALA A 34 -15.39 -21.60 7.51
C ALA A 34 -16.36 -21.85 8.67
N SER A 35 -15.84 -22.24 9.84
CA SER A 35 -16.64 -22.60 11.01
C SER A 35 -16.82 -21.40 11.93
N GLY A 36 -18.06 -20.94 12.18
CA GLY A 36 -18.34 -19.89 13.18
C GLY A 36 -19.64 -19.10 12.93
N ASN A 37 -20.28 -18.64 14.01
CA ASN A 37 -21.44 -17.74 13.95
C ASN A 37 -21.04 -16.35 13.41
N ALA A 38 -20.96 -16.13 12.09
CA ALA A 38 -21.16 -14.80 11.45
C ALA A 38 -20.98 -14.78 9.91
N LEU A 39 -22.06 -14.39 9.23
CA LEU A 39 -22.13 -13.48 8.06
C LEU A 39 -21.76 -13.93 6.63
N ILE A 40 -21.06 -15.06 6.36
CA ILE A 40 -20.65 -15.43 4.98
C ILE A 40 -20.68 -16.95 4.71
N ASP A 41 -21.07 -17.29 3.48
CA ASP A 41 -20.74 -18.53 2.79
C ASP A 41 -19.28 -18.49 2.26
N GLY A 42 -18.32 -18.99 3.05
CA GLY A 42 -16.91 -19.06 2.69
C GLY A 42 -16.22 -20.37 3.10
N ALA A 43 -15.07 -20.67 2.51
CA ALA A 43 -14.30 -21.87 2.78
C ALA A 43 -12.79 -21.61 2.68
N PHE A 44 -12.00 -22.43 3.37
CA PHE A 44 -10.55 -22.47 3.25
C PHE A 44 -10.14 -23.56 2.27
N ILE A 45 -9.20 -23.23 1.40
CA ILE A 45 -8.46 -24.16 0.57
C ILE A 45 -7.13 -24.47 1.25
N GLY A 46 -6.85 -25.75 1.38
CA GLY A 46 -5.58 -26.30 1.86
C GLY A 46 -5.06 -27.39 0.92
N VAL A 47 -3.93 -27.98 1.29
CA VAL A 47 -3.29 -29.08 0.59
C VAL A 47 -2.79 -30.12 1.60
N THR A 48 -2.99 -31.38 1.26
CA THR A 48 -2.28 -32.49 1.90
C THR A 48 -0.96 -32.72 1.17
N SER A 49 0.13 -32.81 1.93
CA SER A 49 1.47 -33.00 1.38
C SER A 49 2.34 -33.73 2.40
N ASP A 50 3.06 -34.75 1.95
CA ASP A 50 4.14 -35.39 2.69
C ASP A 50 5.48 -34.65 2.52
N GLN A 51 5.51 -33.66 1.62
CA GLN A 51 6.71 -32.90 1.29
C GLN A 51 7.00 -31.79 2.32
N THR A 52 8.28 -31.63 2.68
CA THR A 52 8.76 -30.64 3.66
C THR A 52 9.75 -29.63 3.05
N GLY A 53 9.59 -28.35 3.33
CA GLY A 53 10.52 -27.32 2.88
C GLY A 53 10.06 -25.92 3.22
N SER A 54 11.02 -25.00 3.28
CA SER A 54 10.78 -23.58 3.49
C SER A 54 10.15 -22.87 2.29
N HIS A 55 10.07 -23.55 1.15
CA HIS A 55 9.40 -23.13 -0.08
C HIS A 55 8.71 -24.33 -0.74
N ARG A 56 7.41 -24.19 -1.05
CA ARG A 56 6.61 -25.20 -1.75
C ARG A 56 5.60 -24.56 -2.69
N VAL A 57 5.32 -25.24 -3.81
CA VAL A 57 4.34 -24.81 -4.80
C VAL A 57 3.34 -25.95 -5.03
N PHE A 58 2.05 -25.64 -4.99
CA PHE A 58 0.96 -26.58 -5.19
C PHE A 58 -0.02 -26.06 -6.22
N SER A 59 -0.41 -26.89 -7.19
CA SER A 59 -1.47 -26.54 -8.15
C SER A 59 -2.85 -26.66 -7.49
N LEU A 60 -3.73 -25.70 -7.76
CA LEU A 60 -5.15 -25.70 -7.40
C LEU A 60 -6.06 -26.11 -8.56
N GLY A 61 -5.48 -26.37 -9.74
CA GLY A 61 -6.21 -26.57 -10.99
C GLY A 61 -6.19 -25.34 -11.90
N LYS A 62 -6.79 -25.51 -13.07
CA LYS A 62 -6.75 -24.57 -14.19
C LYS A 62 -7.82 -23.50 -14.06
N LEU A 63 -7.42 -22.24 -14.22
CA LEU A 63 -8.32 -21.11 -14.43
C LEU A 63 -8.34 -20.78 -15.92
N GLU A 64 -9.48 -20.95 -16.59
CA GLU A 64 -9.62 -20.76 -18.04
C GLU A 64 -10.93 -20.03 -18.36
N ASP A 65 -10.86 -19.09 -19.30
CA ASP A 65 -12.00 -18.34 -19.83
C ASP A 65 -12.87 -17.61 -18.78
N LEU A 66 -12.28 -17.23 -17.64
CA LEU A 66 -12.95 -16.46 -16.59
C LEU A 66 -12.21 -15.15 -16.34
N ARG A 67 -12.92 -14.02 -16.47
CA ARG A 67 -12.31 -12.71 -16.21
C ARG A 67 -11.87 -12.62 -14.76
N PHE A 68 -10.65 -12.15 -14.55
CA PHE A 68 -10.13 -11.90 -13.21
C PHE A 68 -9.47 -10.53 -13.11
N MET A 69 -9.38 -10.05 -11.87
CA MET A 69 -8.48 -8.98 -11.47
C MET A 69 -7.70 -9.42 -10.26
N CYS A 70 -6.40 -9.15 -10.23
CA CYS A 70 -5.56 -9.42 -9.09
C CYS A 70 -4.67 -8.22 -8.76
N VAL A 71 -4.23 -8.15 -7.51
CA VAL A 71 -3.10 -7.30 -7.11
C VAL A 71 -1.93 -8.17 -6.70
N PHE A 72 -0.76 -7.86 -7.26
CA PHE A 72 0.45 -8.64 -7.13
C PHE A 72 1.65 -7.74 -6.86
N ARG A 73 2.67 -8.26 -6.19
CA ARG A 73 3.92 -7.51 -5.97
C ARG A 73 4.73 -7.50 -7.25
N PHE A 74 4.97 -6.30 -7.78
CA PHE A 74 5.83 -6.09 -8.96
C PHE A 74 7.19 -5.51 -8.60
N LYS A 75 7.35 -5.10 -7.33
CA LYS A 75 8.60 -4.77 -6.64
C LYS A 75 8.53 -5.39 -5.24
N LEU A 76 9.66 -5.50 -4.54
CA LEU A 76 9.68 -5.93 -3.14
C LEU A 76 8.69 -5.13 -2.27
N TRP A 77 8.57 -3.83 -2.55
CA TRP A 77 7.85 -2.85 -1.73
C TRP A 77 6.37 -2.68 -2.09
N TRP A 78 6.02 -2.87 -3.37
CA TRP A 78 4.81 -2.31 -3.97
C TRP A 78 4.02 -3.33 -4.79
N MET A 79 2.71 -3.11 -4.81
CA MET A 79 1.76 -3.86 -5.63
C MET A 79 1.26 -3.03 -6.80
N THR A 80 0.81 -3.74 -7.82
CA THR A 80 0.07 -3.19 -8.95
C THR A 80 -1.01 -4.22 -9.35
N GLN A 81 -1.86 -3.85 -10.30
CA GLN A 81 -2.98 -4.66 -10.76
C GLN A 81 -2.67 -5.41 -12.05
N ARG A 82 -3.35 -6.54 -12.24
CA ARG A 82 -3.40 -7.28 -13.51
C ARG A 82 -4.82 -7.76 -13.73
N MET A 83 -5.26 -7.69 -14.99
CA MET A 83 -6.49 -8.31 -15.47
C MET A 83 -6.13 -9.38 -16.49
N GLY A 84 -6.99 -10.37 -16.62
CA GLY A 84 -6.80 -11.47 -17.58
C GLY A 84 -7.98 -12.41 -17.58
N THR A 85 -7.82 -13.53 -18.29
CA THR A 85 -8.86 -14.56 -18.40
C THR A 85 -8.35 -15.98 -18.12
N ASN A 86 -7.03 -16.16 -18.04
CA ASN A 86 -6.39 -17.46 -17.87
C ASN A 86 -5.36 -17.46 -16.75
N GLY A 87 -5.17 -18.62 -16.11
CA GLY A 87 -4.25 -18.77 -14.98
C GLY A 87 -2.82 -18.33 -15.30
N LYS A 88 -2.30 -18.59 -16.50
CA LYS A 88 -0.94 -18.17 -16.92
C LYS A 88 -0.69 -16.66 -16.88
N GLU A 89 -1.76 -15.87 -16.88
CA GLU A 89 -1.70 -14.42 -16.84
C GLU A 89 -1.60 -13.88 -15.41
N ILE A 90 -1.84 -14.72 -14.40
CA ILE A 90 -1.71 -14.39 -12.97
C ILE A 90 -0.22 -14.30 -12.63
N PRO A 91 0.28 -13.12 -12.24
CA PRO A 91 1.70 -12.97 -11.91
C PRO A 91 2.08 -13.67 -10.61
N CYS A 92 3.37 -14.00 -10.48
CA CYS A 92 3.95 -14.40 -9.20
C CYS A 92 3.69 -13.33 -8.13
N GLU A 93 3.67 -13.73 -6.85
CA GLU A 93 3.41 -12.83 -5.72
C GLU A 93 2.03 -12.14 -5.79
N THR A 94 1.02 -12.81 -6.35
CA THR A 94 -0.37 -12.35 -6.28
C THR A 94 -0.90 -12.55 -4.87
N GLN A 95 -1.32 -11.46 -4.22
CA GLN A 95 -1.76 -11.47 -2.81
C GLN A 95 -3.28 -11.39 -2.65
N PHE A 96 -3.98 -11.03 -3.71
CA PHE A 96 -5.43 -10.94 -3.76
C PHE A 96 -5.88 -11.15 -5.20
N LEU A 97 -6.90 -11.98 -5.39
CA LEU A 97 -7.48 -12.32 -6.68
C LEU A 97 -9.00 -12.31 -6.55
N ILE A 98 -9.69 -11.69 -7.50
CA ILE A 98 -11.14 -11.79 -7.67
C ILE A 98 -11.46 -12.26 -9.09
N VAL A 99 -12.38 -13.22 -9.19
CA VAL A 99 -12.82 -13.85 -10.43
C VAL A 99 -14.31 -13.57 -10.62
N GLU A 100 -14.70 -13.23 -11.84
CA GLU A 100 -16.10 -13.18 -12.24
C GLU A 100 -16.54 -14.56 -12.73
N ALA A 101 -17.24 -15.31 -11.88
CA ALA A 101 -17.64 -16.70 -12.14
C ALA A 101 -18.91 -16.82 -12.99
N ASN A 102 -19.75 -15.78 -13.02
CA ASN A 102 -20.89 -15.68 -13.94
C ASN A 102 -21.09 -14.22 -14.36
N GLN A 103 -21.29 -13.98 -15.65
CA GLN A 103 -21.72 -12.69 -16.17
C GLN A 103 -23.25 -12.68 -16.18
N GLY A 104 -23.86 -11.91 -15.28
CA GLY A 104 -25.28 -11.62 -15.36
C GLY A 104 -25.61 -10.96 -16.70
N SER A 105 -26.84 -11.12 -17.19
CA SER A 105 -27.26 -10.47 -18.43
C SER A 105 -27.43 -8.95 -18.22
N ASP A 106 -26.64 -8.13 -18.91
CA ASP A 106 -26.76 -6.65 -18.94
C ASP A 106 -28.09 -6.14 -19.54
N LEU A 107 -28.89 -7.05 -20.10
CA LEU A 107 -30.20 -6.78 -20.69
C LEU A 107 -31.26 -7.49 -19.84
N GLY A 108 -32.03 -6.72 -19.06
CA GLY A 108 -32.98 -7.20 -18.06
C GLY A 108 -34.02 -8.22 -18.54
N GLY A 109 -33.67 -9.50 -18.53
CA GLY A 109 -34.55 -10.59 -18.95
C GLY A 109 -34.19 -11.99 -18.44
N GLY A 110 -33.22 -12.15 -17.53
CA GLY A 110 -32.86 -13.44 -16.92
C GLY A 110 -32.36 -13.28 -15.49
N ASP A 111 -32.92 -14.09 -14.58
CA ASP A 111 -32.80 -14.02 -13.12
C ASP A 111 -31.42 -14.48 -12.55
N GLN A 112 -30.32 -14.24 -13.27
CA GLN A 112 -28.97 -14.60 -12.82
C GLN A 112 -28.13 -13.36 -12.55
N SER A 113 -27.98 -12.99 -11.28
CA SER A 113 -27.03 -11.98 -10.82
C SER A 113 -25.60 -12.44 -11.09
N SER A 114 -24.70 -11.52 -11.47
CA SER A 114 -23.27 -11.81 -11.56
C SER A 114 -22.75 -12.38 -10.24
N SER A 115 -21.80 -13.32 -10.32
CA SER A 115 -21.19 -13.97 -9.16
C SER A 115 -19.70 -13.70 -9.14
N TYR A 116 -19.21 -13.16 -8.04
CA TYR A 116 -17.80 -12.84 -7.82
C TYR A 116 -17.19 -13.78 -6.78
N VAL A 117 -15.97 -14.23 -7.03
CA VAL A 117 -15.25 -15.17 -6.17
C VAL A 117 -13.90 -14.55 -5.79
N VAL A 118 -13.68 -14.33 -4.50
CA VAL A 118 -12.42 -13.83 -3.95
C VAL A 118 -11.56 -15.01 -3.52
N PHE A 119 -10.30 -15.01 -3.93
CA PHE A 119 -9.23 -15.85 -3.41
C PHE A 119 -8.26 -14.98 -2.63
N LEU A 120 -8.16 -15.23 -1.32
CA LEU A 120 -7.33 -14.48 -0.40
C LEU A 120 -6.30 -15.42 0.24
N PRO A 121 -5.07 -15.49 -0.28
CA PRO A 121 -4.00 -16.25 0.36
C PRO A 121 -3.67 -15.66 1.75
N ILE A 122 -3.43 -16.53 2.73
CA ILE A 122 -3.26 -16.14 4.14
C ILE A 122 -1.94 -16.66 4.74
N LEU A 123 -1.74 -16.37 6.03
CA LEU A 123 -0.64 -16.94 6.81
C LEU A 123 -1.13 -18.18 7.55
N GLU A 124 -0.30 -19.21 7.61
CA GLU A 124 -0.54 -20.39 8.44
C GLU A 124 0.74 -20.75 9.19
N GLY A 125 0.69 -20.66 10.52
CA GLY A 125 1.88 -20.78 11.36
C GLY A 125 2.94 -19.74 10.97
N ASP A 126 4.14 -20.23 10.61
CA ASP A 126 5.28 -19.40 10.22
C ASP A 126 5.41 -19.25 8.68
N PHE A 127 4.42 -19.71 7.90
CA PHE A 127 4.41 -19.66 6.44
C PHE A 127 3.43 -18.61 5.90
N ARG A 128 3.83 -18.00 4.79
CA ARG A 128 3.01 -17.10 3.98
C ARG A 128 2.63 -17.78 2.68
N ALA A 129 1.33 -17.80 2.38
CA ALA A 129 0.84 -18.17 1.06
C ALA A 129 0.76 -16.93 0.13
N VAL A 130 1.04 -17.14 -1.15
CA VAL A 130 0.68 -16.25 -2.26
C VAL A 130 0.19 -17.08 -3.44
N LEU A 131 -0.45 -16.44 -4.41
CA LEU A 131 -0.90 -17.06 -5.63
C LEU A 131 0.05 -16.74 -6.79
N GLN A 132 0.09 -17.63 -7.78
CA GLN A 132 0.75 -17.42 -9.06
C GLN A 132 0.10 -18.27 -10.16
N GLY A 133 0.39 -17.92 -11.41
CA GLY A 133 0.02 -18.71 -12.59
C GLY A 133 1.21 -19.45 -13.20
N ASN A 134 0.94 -20.53 -13.94
CA ASN A 134 1.93 -21.22 -14.76
C ASN A 134 1.52 -21.32 -16.25
N GLU A 135 2.43 -21.77 -17.12
CA GLU A 135 2.19 -21.90 -18.56
C GLU A 135 1.06 -22.89 -18.92
N ALA A 136 0.68 -23.78 -18.00
CA ALA A 136 -0.42 -24.72 -18.16
C ALA A 136 -1.79 -24.15 -17.71
N ASN A 137 -1.87 -22.83 -17.44
CA ASN A 137 -3.04 -22.15 -16.88
C ASN A 137 -3.41 -22.56 -15.45
N ASP A 138 -2.54 -23.27 -14.73
CA ASP A 138 -2.84 -23.61 -13.35
C ASP A 138 -2.72 -22.35 -12.47
N LEU A 139 -3.68 -22.20 -11.56
CA LEU A 139 -3.54 -21.36 -10.39
C LEU A 139 -2.76 -22.15 -9.34
N GLU A 140 -1.66 -21.60 -8.84
CA GLU A 140 -0.79 -22.25 -7.87
C GLU A 140 -0.74 -21.47 -6.55
N ILE A 141 -0.65 -22.20 -5.44
CA ILE A 141 -0.25 -21.64 -4.15
C ILE A 141 1.27 -21.77 -4.04
N CYS A 142 1.96 -20.66 -3.81
CA CYS A 142 3.35 -20.64 -3.36
C CYS A 142 3.38 -20.36 -1.85
N LEU A 143 4.01 -21.26 -1.11
CA LEU A 143 4.08 -21.25 0.35
C LEU A 143 5.53 -21.07 0.80
N GLU A 144 5.80 -20.04 1.61
CA GLU A 144 7.17 -19.66 2.00
C GLU A 144 7.29 -19.32 3.49
N SER A 145 8.27 -19.91 4.19
CA SER A 145 8.64 -19.51 5.55
C SER A 145 9.75 -18.46 5.58
N GLY A 146 10.59 -18.38 4.53
CA GLY A 146 11.76 -17.50 4.51
C GLY A 146 12.90 -17.91 5.46
N ASP A 147 12.85 -19.12 6.03
CA ASP A 147 13.89 -19.69 6.88
C ASP A 147 14.06 -21.19 6.53
N PRO A 148 15.24 -21.63 6.03
CA PRO A 148 15.47 -23.04 5.70
C PRO A 148 15.29 -24.01 6.87
N THR A 149 15.35 -23.53 8.13
CA THR A 149 15.13 -24.34 9.33
C THR A 149 13.64 -24.48 9.70
N VAL A 150 12.77 -23.70 9.06
CA VAL A 150 11.32 -23.77 9.21
C VAL A 150 10.77 -24.42 7.95
N ASP A 151 10.69 -25.75 7.97
CA ASP A 151 10.39 -26.57 6.78
C ASP A 151 9.13 -27.44 6.91
N GLN A 152 8.40 -27.33 8.01
CA GLN A 152 7.14 -28.05 8.28
C GLN A 152 5.97 -27.09 8.34
N PHE A 153 4.88 -27.42 7.63
CA PHE A 153 3.63 -26.66 7.63
C PHE A 153 2.43 -27.61 7.77
N GLU A 154 1.28 -27.11 8.22
CA GLU A 154 0.05 -27.91 8.34
C GLU A 154 -0.65 -28.05 6.98
N GLY A 155 -0.72 -26.95 6.24
CA GLY A 155 -1.25 -26.86 4.88
C GLY A 155 -2.77 -26.81 4.81
N SER A 156 -3.50 -26.68 5.92
CA SER A 156 -4.95 -26.87 5.95
C SER A 156 -5.76 -25.62 5.60
N HIS A 157 -5.20 -24.43 5.84
CA HIS A 157 -5.83 -23.12 5.65
C HIS A 157 -4.87 -22.15 4.93
N LEU A 158 -4.63 -22.37 3.64
CA LEU A 158 -3.68 -21.57 2.86
C LEU A 158 -4.32 -20.43 2.10
N VAL A 159 -5.55 -20.62 1.60
CA VAL A 159 -6.30 -19.61 0.85
C VAL A 159 -7.73 -19.57 1.34
N PHE A 160 -8.22 -18.40 1.72
CA PHE A 160 -9.64 -18.20 2.00
C PHE A 160 -10.40 -17.86 0.73
N VAL A 161 -11.53 -18.54 0.49
CA VAL A 161 -12.41 -18.33 -0.65
C VAL A 161 -13.78 -17.88 -0.17
N ALA A 162 -14.29 -16.82 -0.77
CA ALA A 162 -15.64 -16.33 -0.55
C ALA A 162 -16.30 -15.94 -1.86
N ALA A 163 -17.63 -16.04 -1.90
CA ALA A 163 -18.40 -15.69 -3.07
C ALA A 163 -19.60 -14.79 -2.74
N GLY A 164 -20.04 -14.00 -3.71
CA GLY A 164 -21.21 -13.15 -3.57
C GLY A 164 -21.55 -12.39 -4.85
N SER A 165 -22.73 -11.77 -4.87
CA SER A 165 -23.21 -11.00 -6.02
C SER A 165 -22.70 -9.56 -6.05
N ASP A 166 -22.12 -9.07 -4.96
CA ASP A 166 -21.54 -7.75 -4.86
C ASP A 166 -20.02 -7.84 -4.60
N PRO A 167 -19.18 -7.25 -5.47
CA PRO A 167 -17.74 -7.43 -5.40
C PRO A 167 -17.11 -6.65 -4.24
N PHE A 168 -17.69 -5.53 -3.79
CA PHE A 168 -17.16 -4.78 -2.64
C PHE A 168 -17.51 -5.48 -1.33
N ASP A 169 -18.75 -5.93 -1.20
CA ASP A 169 -19.20 -6.66 -0.02
C ASP A 169 -18.42 -7.95 0.16
N VAL A 170 -18.24 -8.77 -0.90
CA VAL A 170 -17.50 -10.04 -0.81
C VAL A 170 -16.04 -9.83 -0.39
N ILE A 171 -15.38 -8.76 -0.87
CA ILE A 171 -14.02 -8.41 -0.45
C ILE A 171 -13.98 -8.07 1.04
N THR A 172 -14.84 -7.15 1.50
CA THR A 172 -14.89 -6.75 2.92
C THR A 172 -15.22 -7.91 3.83
N LYS A 173 -16.18 -8.73 3.41
CA LYS A 173 -16.58 -9.96 4.07
C LYS A 173 -15.42 -10.94 4.18
N ALA A 174 -14.70 -11.21 3.09
CA ALA A 174 -13.56 -12.11 3.09
C ALA A 174 -12.45 -11.67 4.04
N VAL A 175 -12.08 -10.39 4.03
CA VAL A 175 -11.04 -9.88 4.93
C VAL A 175 -11.49 -9.95 6.40
N LYS A 176 -12.76 -9.66 6.70
CA LYS A 176 -13.31 -9.79 8.07
C LYS A 176 -13.35 -11.25 8.55
N ALA A 177 -13.63 -12.22 7.67
CA ALA A 177 -13.57 -13.64 8.01
C ALA A 177 -12.13 -14.10 8.30
N VAL A 178 -11.17 -13.70 7.45
CA VAL A 178 -9.74 -13.96 7.70
C VAL A 178 -9.26 -13.28 8.97
N GLU A 179 -9.78 -12.10 9.30
CA GLU A 179 -9.48 -11.42 10.56
C GLU A 179 -9.95 -12.21 11.78
N GLN A 180 -11.17 -12.75 11.74
CA GLN A 180 -11.70 -13.58 12.82
C GLN A 180 -10.90 -14.87 13.00
N HIS A 181 -10.41 -15.44 11.89
CA HIS A 181 -9.60 -16.65 11.88
C HIS A 181 -8.18 -16.40 12.42
N LEU A 182 -7.46 -15.42 11.86
CA LEU A 182 -6.06 -15.16 12.23
C LEU A 182 -5.91 -14.41 13.55
N GLN A 183 -6.82 -13.48 13.87
CA GLN A 183 -6.79 -12.64 15.08
C GLN A 183 -5.51 -11.80 15.28
N THR A 184 -4.66 -11.69 14.26
CA THR A 184 -3.36 -11.01 14.30
C THR A 184 -3.39 -9.58 13.75
N PHE A 185 -4.41 -9.21 12.99
CA PHE A 185 -4.61 -7.86 12.47
C PHE A 185 -6.02 -7.34 12.81
N SER A 186 -6.32 -6.14 12.35
CA SER A 186 -7.68 -5.60 12.39
C SER A 186 -8.04 -4.94 11.08
N HIS A 187 -9.26 -5.19 10.61
CA HIS A 187 -9.91 -4.42 9.55
C HIS A 187 -9.88 -2.90 9.82
N ARG A 188 -9.73 -2.09 8.76
CA ARG A 188 -9.58 -0.62 8.78
C ARG A 188 -10.59 0.08 9.69
N GLU A 189 -11.85 -0.35 9.66
CA GLU A 189 -12.96 0.27 10.41
C GLU A 189 -12.80 0.25 11.93
N ARG A 190 -11.97 -0.64 12.50
CA ARG A 190 -11.68 -0.67 13.94
C ARG A 190 -10.48 0.18 14.36
N LYS A 191 -9.79 0.81 13.40
CA LYS A 191 -8.56 1.57 13.66
C LYS A 191 -8.86 3.06 13.85
N LYS A 192 -8.15 3.71 14.76
CA LYS A 192 -8.22 5.17 14.94
C LYS A 192 -7.59 5.85 13.73
N MET A 193 -8.41 6.55 12.93
CA MET A 193 -7.91 7.38 11.83
C MET A 193 -7.22 8.63 12.37
N PRO A 194 -5.98 8.95 11.92
CA PRO A 194 -5.30 10.17 12.34
C PRO A 194 -5.94 11.40 11.71
N ASP A 195 -6.07 12.49 12.48
CA ASP A 195 -6.66 13.74 11.99
C ASP A 195 -5.80 14.44 10.91
N MET A 196 -4.51 14.13 10.85
CA MET A 196 -3.59 14.59 9.80
C MET A 196 -4.15 14.39 8.37
N LEU A 197 -4.97 13.34 8.15
CA LEU A 197 -5.61 13.08 6.85
C LEU A 197 -6.48 14.25 6.36
N ASN A 198 -7.01 15.10 7.26
CA ASN A 198 -7.93 16.18 6.91
C ASN A 198 -7.24 17.49 6.55
N TRP A 199 -5.91 17.51 6.53
CA TRP A 199 -5.12 18.72 6.36
C TRP A 199 -4.19 18.64 5.16
N PHE A 200 -4.05 19.77 4.47
CA PHE A 200 -3.05 19.90 3.42
C PHE A 200 -1.64 19.83 4.00
N GLY A 201 -0.78 19.04 3.37
CA GLY A 201 0.60 18.85 3.80
C GLY A 201 1.67 19.16 2.76
N TRP A 202 2.91 19.06 3.20
CA TRP A 202 4.10 19.13 2.34
C TRP A 202 5.14 18.08 2.77
N CYS A 203 5.71 17.37 1.82
CA CYS A 203 6.79 16.41 2.04
C CYS A 203 8.09 16.98 1.47
N THR A 204 9.23 16.78 2.16
CA THR A 204 10.51 17.34 1.72
C THR A 204 11.27 16.48 0.71
N TRP A 205 10.77 15.28 0.37
CA TRP A 205 11.51 14.29 -0.41
C TRP A 205 11.89 14.78 -1.82
N ASP A 206 10.96 15.01 -2.74
CA ASP A 206 11.32 15.44 -4.11
C ASP A 206 11.92 16.87 -4.14
N ALA A 207 11.67 17.65 -3.08
CA ALA A 207 12.18 19.00 -2.96
C ALA A 207 13.70 19.01 -2.72
N PHE A 208 14.21 18.10 -1.87
CA PHE A 208 15.60 18.14 -1.42
C PHE A 208 16.30 16.78 -1.35
N TYR A 209 15.55 15.69 -1.40
CA TYR A 209 15.99 14.33 -1.06
C TYR A 209 16.74 14.34 0.28
N THR A 210 17.83 13.59 0.36
CA THR A 210 18.68 13.53 1.55
C THR A 210 19.42 14.83 1.88
N ASN A 211 19.37 15.86 1.01
CA ASN A 211 20.04 17.14 1.25
C ASN A 211 19.23 18.12 2.10
N VAL A 212 18.02 17.76 2.52
CA VAL A 212 17.15 18.64 3.33
C VAL A 212 17.87 19.17 4.60
N THR A 213 17.68 20.46 4.89
CA THR A 213 18.14 21.12 6.12
C THR A 213 16.98 21.81 6.86
N ALA A 214 17.20 22.19 8.12
CA ALA A 214 16.22 23.00 8.87
C ALA A 214 15.85 24.32 8.17
N LYS A 215 16.81 24.95 7.49
CA LYS A 215 16.59 26.18 6.72
C LYS A 215 15.69 25.94 5.51
N ASP A 216 15.90 24.83 4.80
CA ASP A 216 15.12 24.47 3.62
C ASP A 216 13.65 24.20 3.98
N VAL A 217 13.41 23.52 5.10
CA VAL A 217 12.05 23.30 5.63
C VAL A 217 11.35 24.63 5.89
N LYS A 218 12.04 25.57 6.55
CA LYS A 218 11.50 26.91 6.82
C LYS A 218 11.17 27.66 5.52
N GLN A 219 12.09 27.64 4.56
CA GLN A 219 11.90 28.30 3.27
C GLN A 219 10.72 27.74 2.47
N GLY A 220 10.52 26.41 2.48
CA GLY A 220 9.38 25.80 1.79
C GLY A 220 8.04 26.18 2.40
N LEU A 221 7.94 26.18 3.73
CA LEU A 221 6.73 26.61 4.45
C LEU A 221 6.43 28.10 4.19
N GLU A 222 7.45 28.96 4.23
CA GLU A 222 7.33 30.38 3.91
C GLU A 222 6.89 30.60 2.45
N SER A 223 7.42 29.81 1.51
CA SER A 223 7.07 29.90 0.09
C SER A 223 5.59 29.55 -0.15
N LEU A 224 5.09 28.49 0.47
CA LEU A 224 3.68 28.09 0.38
C LEU A 224 2.77 29.17 0.99
N LYS A 225 3.13 29.65 2.19
CA LYS A 225 2.41 30.72 2.90
C LYS A 225 2.35 32.01 2.06
N ALA A 226 3.44 32.39 1.40
CA ALA A 226 3.48 33.56 0.51
C ALA A 226 2.52 33.45 -0.69
N GLY A 227 2.26 32.23 -1.19
CA GLY A 227 1.27 31.97 -2.23
C GLY A 227 -0.18 31.83 -1.74
N GLY A 228 -0.42 32.01 -0.44
CA GLY A 228 -1.75 31.95 0.17
C GLY A 228 -2.27 30.54 0.45
N VAL A 229 -1.41 29.51 0.41
CA VAL A 229 -1.75 28.13 0.74
C VAL A 229 -0.90 27.71 1.93
N THR A 230 -1.52 27.45 3.08
CA THR A 230 -0.77 27.16 4.31
C THR A 230 -0.92 25.68 4.70
N PRO A 231 0.15 24.86 4.56
CA PRO A 231 0.14 23.50 5.08
C PRO A 231 -0.13 23.49 6.59
N LYS A 232 -0.85 22.48 7.06
CA LYS A 232 -0.97 22.18 8.51
C LYS A 232 -0.24 20.89 8.87
N PHE A 233 0.33 20.22 7.88
CA PHE A 233 1.07 18.99 8.04
C PHE A 233 2.40 19.11 7.27
N VAL A 234 3.49 18.61 7.83
CA VAL A 234 4.76 18.47 7.11
C VAL A 234 5.39 17.12 7.42
N ILE A 235 5.98 16.49 6.40
CA ILE A 235 6.85 15.32 6.54
C ILE A 235 8.27 15.79 6.27
N ILE A 236 9.12 15.75 7.30
CA ILE A 236 10.57 15.85 7.13
C ILE A 236 11.04 14.45 6.73
N ASP A 237 11.21 14.27 5.43
CA ASP A 237 11.60 13.00 4.83
C ASP A 237 13.10 12.69 5.04
N ASP A 238 13.60 11.60 4.46
CA ASP A 238 14.97 11.13 4.65
C ASP A 238 16.02 12.25 4.44
N GLY A 239 17.06 12.23 5.27
CA GLY A 239 18.14 13.20 5.32
C GLY A 239 18.34 13.84 6.69
N TRP A 240 17.43 13.68 7.65
CA TRP A 240 17.54 14.29 8.98
C TRP A 240 18.25 13.42 10.03
N GLN A 241 18.33 12.10 9.83
CA GLN A 241 18.88 11.14 10.80
C GLN A 241 20.41 11.17 10.86
N SER A 242 20.97 10.85 12.03
CA SER A 242 22.41 10.61 12.20
C SER A 242 22.78 9.24 11.62
N VAL A 243 23.49 9.26 10.49
CA VAL A 243 23.86 8.04 9.76
C VAL A 243 25.32 8.04 9.36
N GLY A 244 25.86 6.86 9.09
CA GLY A 244 27.21 6.68 8.58
C GLY A 244 27.40 5.34 7.90
N MET A 245 28.35 5.29 6.98
CA MET A 245 28.73 4.08 6.25
C MET A 245 29.81 3.31 7.04
N ASP A 246 29.81 1.98 6.95
CA ASP A 246 30.91 1.18 7.48
C ASP A 246 32.11 1.23 6.51
N GLU A 247 33.34 1.12 7.04
CA GLU A 247 34.57 1.21 6.23
C GLU A 247 34.63 0.14 5.11
N THR A 248 33.98 -1.00 5.33
CA THR A 248 33.93 -2.12 4.38
C THR A 248 32.76 -2.05 3.40
N SER A 249 31.84 -1.09 3.58
CA SER A 249 30.66 -0.96 2.73
C SER A 249 30.99 -0.30 1.40
N VAL A 250 30.17 -0.61 0.39
CA VAL A 250 30.21 0.01 -0.93
C VAL A 250 29.03 0.96 -1.05
N GLU A 251 29.36 2.22 -1.32
CA GLU A 251 28.38 3.28 -1.54
C GLU A 251 27.46 2.96 -2.72
N PHE A 252 26.18 3.30 -2.54
CA PHE A 252 25.21 3.38 -3.63
C PHE A 252 25.10 4.82 -4.10
N ASN A 253 25.50 5.08 -5.35
CA ASN A 253 25.46 6.39 -5.97
C ASN A 253 24.36 6.44 -7.04
N ALA A 254 23.28 7.16 -6.74
CA ALA A 254 22.28 7.53 -7.73
C ALA A 254 21.74 8.92 -7.43
N ASP A 255 21.51 9.71 -8.48
CA ASP A 255 20.83 10.99 -8.36
C ASP A 255 19.44 10.77 -7.74
N ASN A 256 19.04 11.62 -6.80
CA ASN A 256 17.71 11.58 -6.18
C ASN A 256 17.46 10.32 -5.31
N ALA A 257 18.51 9.68 -4.80
CA ALA A 257 18.40 8.54 -3.90
C ALA A 257 19.26 8.73 -2.65
N ALA A 258 18.95 7.97 -1.60
CA ALA A 258 19.82 7.83 -0.45
C ALA A 258 20.97 6.85 -0.74
N ASN A 259 22.09 6.98 -0.02
CA ASN A 259 23.08 5.93 0.03
C ASN A 259 22.56 4.80 0.94
N PHE A 260 22.04 3.74 0.31
CA PHE A 260 21.42 2.61 1.01
C PHE A 260 22.38 1.79 1.89
N ALA A 261 23.70 2.01 1.79
CA ALA A 261 24.71 1.38 2.64
C ALA A 261 24.80 2.02 4.04
N ASN A 262 24.32 3.26 4.19
CA ASN A 262 24.39 3.99 5.45
C ASN A 262 23.57 3.30 6.55
N ARG A 263 24.05 3.38 7.79
CA ARG A 263 23.38 2.83 8.98
C ARG A 263 23.10 3.94 9.97
N LEU A 264 22.06 3.77 10.78
CA LEU A 264 21.76 4.65 11.89
C LEU A 264 22.89 4.58 12.92
N THR A 265 23.48 5.72 13.25
CA THR A 265 24.56 5.85 14.24
C THR A 265 24.11 6.57 15.51
N HIS A 266 22.94 7.22 15.48
CA HIS A 266 22.27 7.72 16.69
C HIS A 266 20.76 7.90 16.44
N ILE A 267 19.92 7.69 17.45
CA ILE A 267 18.47 7.97 17.42
C ILE A 267 18.08 9.46 17.34
N LYS A 268 19.04 10.38 17.46
CA LYS A 268 18.78 11.83 17.39
C LYS A 268 19.22 12.34 16.03
N GLU A 269 18.70 13.49 15.66
CA GLU A 269 19.00 14.21 14.42
C GLU A 269 20.49 14.42 14.18
N ASN A 270 20.83 14.57 12.91
CA ASN A 270 22.16 15.00 12.48
C ASN A 270 22.34 16.51 12.57
N HIS A 271 23.56 16.95 12.26
CA HIS A 271 23.98 18.35 12.31
C HIS A 271 23.11 19.32 11.50
N LYS A 272 22.41 18.88 10.44
CA LYS A 272 21.56 19.75 9.60
C LYS A 272 20.28 20.22 10.29
N PHE A 273 19.93 19.57 11.39
CA PHE A 273 18.76 19.87 12.23
C PHE A 273 19.16 20.24 13.67
N GLN A 274 20.45 20.47 13.92
CA GLN A 274 20.92 21.12 15.12
C GLN A 274 21.11 22.62 14.84
N LYS A 275 20.73 23.47 15.78
CA LYS A 275 21.01 24.90 15.71
C LYS A 275 22.53 25.11 15.70
N ASP A 276 23.04 25.80 14.68
CA ASP A 276 24.47 26.00 14.42
C ASP A 276 25.29 24.69 14.30
N GLY A 277 24.63 23.60 13.90
CA GLY A 277 25.24 22.28 13.76
C GLY A 277 26.34 22.25 12.70
N LYS A 278 27.38 21.45 12.97
CA LYS A 278 28.53 21.25 12.07
C LYS A 278 28.71 19.78 11.78
N GLU A 279 29.01 19.46 10.53
CA GLU A 279 29.29 18.10 10.12
C GLU A 279 30.40 17.48 10.96
N GLY A 280 30.23 16.20 11.34
CA GLY A 280 31.16 15.48 12.23
C GLY A 280 31.12 15.89 13.71
N HIS A 281 30.36 16.93 14.08
CA HIS A 281 30.26 17.41 15.46
C HIS A 281 28.82 17.32 15.98
N ARG A 282 28.65 16.64 17.11
CA ARG A 282 27.36 16.54 17.79
C ARG A 282 27.34 17.39 19.06
N VAL A 283 26.27 18.13 19.25
CA VAL A 283 26.01 18.87 20.48
C VAL A 283 24.83 18.23 21.21
N ASP A 284 25.05 17.77 22.44
CA ASP A 284 24.01 17.19 23.30
C ASP A 284 23.37 18.26 24.21
N ASP A 285 22.87 19.32 23.57
CA ASP A 285 22.10 20.40 24.21
C ASP A 285 20.66 20.38 23.68
N PRO A 286 19.65 20.08 24.53
CA PRO A 286 18.24 20.09 24.11
C PRO A 286 17.79 21.41 23.47
N SER A 287 18.38 22.55 23.85
CA SER A 287 18.04 23.88 23.30
C SER A 287 18.52 24.08 21.86
N LEU A 288 19.45 23.24 21.38
CA LEU A 288 19.98 23.25 20.03
C LEU A 288 19.50 22.06 19.19
N SER A 289 18.64 21.20 19.75
CA SER A 289 18.16 19.97 19.11
C SER A 289 17.14 20.23 17.98
N LEU A 290 16.69 19.14 17.35
CA LEU A 290 15.53 19.11 16.45
C LEU A 290 14.31 19.85 17.04
N GLY A 291 14.15 19.83 18.37
CA GLY A 291 13.06 20.53 19.06
C GLY A 291 13.06 22.04 18.84
N HIS A 292 14.23 22.66 18.67
CA HIS A 292 14.32 24.08 18.31
C HIS A 292 13.73 24.33 16.92
N VAL A 293 14.07 23.49 15.94
CA VAL A 293 13.57 23.58 14.56
C VAL A 293 12.05 23.38 14.53
N ILE A 294 11.55 22.35 15.22
CA ILE A 294 10.11 22.05 15.30
C ILE A 294 9.35 23.20 15.96
N THR A 295 9.88 23.73 17.06
CA THR A 295 9.28 24.89 17.75
C THR A 295 9.24 26.12 16.84
N ASP A 296 10.33 26.40 16.10
CA ASP A 296 10.39 27.53 15.17
C ASP A 296 9.36 27.39 14.04
N ILE A 297 9.28 26.22 13.39
CA ILE A 297 8.33 26.02 12.29
C ILE A 297 6.88 26.01 12.78
N LYS A 298 6.56 25.43 13.94
CA LYS A 298 5.20 25.45 14.52
C LYS A 298 4.78 26.82 15.06
N SER A 299 5.72 27.66 15.48
CA SER A 299 5.40 29.01 15.99
C SER A 299 5.18 30.00 14.86
N ASN A 300 5.96 29.90 13.76
CA ASN A 300 5.88 30.82 12.63
C ASN A 300 4.87 30.40 11.55
N ASN A 301 4.48 29.13 11.57
CA ASN A 301 3.50 28.54 10.66
C ASN A 301 2.42 27.88 11.51
N SER A 302 1.16 27.97 11.08
CA SER A 302 0.07 27.34 11.82
C SER A 302 0.04 25.80 11.63
N LEU A 303 1.19 25.14 11.67
CA LEU A 303 1.33 23.69 11.55
C LEU A 303 0.66 23.00 12.73
N LYS A 304 -0.09 21.94 12.45
CA LYS A 304 -0.68 21.03 13.43
C LYS A 304 0.19 19.81 13.65
N TYR A 305 0.74 19.26 12.58
CA TYR A 305 1.45 17.99 12.59
C TYR A 305 2.81 18.11 11.89
N VAL A 306 3.85 17.61 12.55
CA VAL A 306 5.19 17.40 12.00
C VAL A 306 5.49 15.91 12.12
N TYR A 307 5.61 15.22 10.98
CA TYR A 307 6.09 13.85 10.94
C TYR A 307 7.54 13.82 10.47
N VAL A 308 8.27 12.78 10.88
CA VAL A 308 9.62 12.52 10.38
C VAL A 308 9.72 11.11 9.81
N TRP A 309 10.59 10.93 8.83
CA TRP A 309 10.82 9.63 8.19
C TRP A 309 11.82 8.76 8.96
N HIS A 310 11.60 7.45 9.00
CA HIS A 310 12.67 6.47 9.27
C HIS A 310 12.34 5.12 8.62
N ALA A 311 13.34 4.26 8.41
CA ALA A 311 13.10 2.88 7.99
C ALA A 311 12.64 2.00 9.17
N ILE A 312 11.94 0.89 8.90
CA ILE A 312 11.57 -0.09 9.93
C ILE A 312 12.80 -0.61 10.70
N THR A 313 13.93 -0.72 10.01
CA THR A 313 15.22 -1.16 10.58
C THR A 313 16.06 -0.01 11.15
N GLY A 314 15.48 1.19 11.29
CA GLY A 314 16.13 2.40 11.80
C GLY A 314 16.63 3.34 10.69
N TYR A 315 17.34 2.80 9.71
CA TYR A 315 17.73 3.48 8.47
C TYR A 315 17.87 2.44 7.34
N TRP A 316 18.16 2.84 6.10
CA TRP A 316 18.27 1.92 4.95
C TRP A 316 19.16 0.69 5.21
N GLY A 317 20.38 0.90 5.71
CA GLY A 317 21.31 -0.17 6.09
C GLY A 317 21.13 -0.69 7.52
N GLY A 318 20.06 -0.32 8.21
CA GLY A 318 19.77 -0.74 9.59
C GLY A 318 20.47 0.09 10.68
N VAL A 319 20.54 -0.44 11.91
CA VAL A 319 21.24 0.18 13.05
C VAL A 319 22.68 -0.31 13.12
N LYS A 320 23.66 0.60 13.21
CA LYS A 320 25.08 0.24 13.24
C LYS A 320 25.43 -0.62 14.47
N PRO A 321 25.97 -1.84 14.29
CA PRO A 321 26.40 -2.67 15.41
C PRO A 321 27.53 -2.03 16.22
N GLY A 322 27.48 -2.17 17.55
CA GLY A 322 28.55 -1.77 18.47
C GLY A 322 28.80 -0.25 18.58
N VAL A 323 27.93 0.59 18.02
CA VAL A 323 28.05 2.05 18.17
C VAL A 323 27.64 2.50 19.57
N SER A 324 28.39 3.46 20.12
CA SER A 324 28.18 3.93 21.49
C SER A 324 26.82 4.57 21.71
N GLY A 325 26.15 4.19 22.81
CA GLY A 325 24.81 4.64 23.19
C GLY A 325 23.67 3.85 22.55
N MET A 326 23.97 2.83 21.75
CA MET A 326 22.99 1.95 21.10
C MET A 326 23.35 0.46 21.21
N GLU A 327 24.37 0.10 21.99
CA GLU A 327 24.84 -1.28 22.18
C GLU A 327 23.75 -2.17 22.79
N HIS A 328 22.89 -1.62 23.64
CA HIS A 328 21.80 -2.34 24.32
C HIS A 328 20.69 -2.81 23.39
N TYR A 329 20.65 -2.34 22.13
CA TYR A 329 19.76 -2.88 21.11
C TYR A 329 20.30 -4.16 20.46
N GLU A 330 21.57 -4.50 20.71
CA GLU A 330 22.22 -5.73 20.25
C GLU A 330 22.07 -5.95 18.72
N SER A 331 22.19 -4.86 17.94
CA SER A 331 22.11 -4.93 16.48
C SER A 331 23.22 -5.82 15.90
N LYS A 332 22.88 -6.64 14.91
CA LYS A 332 23.82 -7.54 14.20
C LYS A 332 23.64 -7.41 12.70
N VAL A 333 24.73 -7.53 11.94
CA VAL A 333 24.65 -7.58 10.48
C VAL A 333 23.99 -8.88 10.06
N ALA A 334 22.90 -8.77 9.30
CA ALA A 334 22.20 -9.85 8.64
C ALA A 334 22.15 -9.57 7.12
N TYR A 335 22.12 -10.63 6.32
CA TYR A 335 22.14 -10.52 4.87
C TYR A 335 20.78 -10.94 4.31
N PRO A 336 20.05 -10.00 3.65
CA PRO A 336 18.80 -10.31 2.95
C PRO A 336 18.92 -11.51 2.00
N VAL A 337 17.92 -12.39 2.04
CA VAL A 337 17.72 -13.48 1.09
C VAL A 337 16.36 -13.30 0.43
N SER A 338 16.37 -13.07 -0.89
CA SER A 338 15.14 -12.88 -1.67
C SER A 338 14.52 -14.23 -2.03
N SER A 339 13.19 -14.30 -1.99
CA SER A 339 12.47 -15.49 -2.44
C SER A 339 12.37 -15.55 -3.97
N PRO A 340 12.13 -16.74 -4.57
CA PRO A 340 11.91 -16.85 -6.01
C PRO A 340 10.80 -15.92 -6.54
N GLY A 341 9.72 -15.75 -5.78
CA GLY A 341 8.64 -14.82 -6.09
C GLY A 341 9.14 -13.38 -6.20
N VAL A 342 9.91 -12.90 -5.22
CA VAL A 342 10.51 -11.55 -5.25
C VAL A 342 11.50 -11.39 -6.41
N MET A 343 12.33 -12.39 -6.68
CA MET A 343 13.29 -12.34 -7.80
C MET A 343 12.61 -12.30 -9.19
N SER A 344 11.34 -12.71 -9.28
CA SER A 344 10.55 -12.59 -10.51
C SER A 344 10.09 -11.14 -10.80
N SER A 345 10.15 -10.24 -9.81
CA SER A 345 9.76 -8.82 -9.89
C SER A 345 10.88 -7.91 -10.40
N GLU A 346 10.69 -6.58 -10.37
CA GLU A 346 11.74 -5.58 -10.66
C GLU A 346 13.06 -5.85 -9.93
N ASN A 347 14.19 -5.67 -10.63
CA ASN A 347 15.49 -5.62 -9.98
C ASN A 347 15.62 -4.27 -9.24
N CYS A 348 15.60 -4.35 -7.92
CA CYS A 348 15.67 -3.17 -7.06
C CYS A 348 17.11 -2.88 -6.65
N GLY A 349 17.72 -1.82 -7.21
CA GLY A 349 19.09 -1.41 -6.85
C GLY A 349 19.26 -1.11 -5.35
N CYS A 350 18.18 -0.71 -4.67
CA CYS A 350 18.16 -0.57 -3.21
C CYS A 350 18.39 -1.91 -2.52
N LEU A 351 17.62 -2.94 -2.87
CA LEU A 351 17.76 -4.28 -2.30
C LEU A 351 19.13 -4.89 -2.62
N GLU A 352 19.64 -4.70 -3.83
CA GLU A 352 20.98 -5.15 -4.22
C GLU A 352 22.06 -4.50 -3.33
N SER A 353 21.98 -3.20 -3.10
CA SER A 353 22.89 -2.47 -2.21
C SER A 353 22.82 -2.99 -0.77
N ILE A 354 21.61 -3.14 -0.22
CA ILE A 354 21.43 -3.65 1.15
C ILE A 354 21.93 -5.10 1.26
N THR A 355 21.67 -5.95 0.26
CA THR A 355 22.14 -7.34 0.23
C THR A 355 23.65 -7.41 0.19
N LYS A 356 24.30 -6.56 -0.62
CA LYS A 356 25.75 -6.50 -0.73
C LYS A 356 26.43 -6.03 0.56
N ASN A 357 25.88 -4.99 1.18
CA ASN A 357 26.47 -4.38 2.37
C ASN A 357 26.04 -5.04 3.69
N GLY A 358 24.99 -5.86 3.66
CA GLY A 358 24.31 -6.33 4.86
C GLY A 358 23.50 -5.22 5.54
N LEU A 359 22.57 -5.64 6.38
CA LEU A 359 21.66 -4.80 7.15
C LEU A 359 21.90 -5.00 8.65
N GLY A 360 22.06 -3.90 9.40
CA GLY A 360 22.11 -3.92 10.86
C GLY A 360 20.74 -4.17 11.47
N LEU A 361 20.40 -5.44 11.70
CA LEU A 361 19.12 -5.86 12.26
C LEU A 361 19.18 -5.77 13.79
N VAL A 362 18.31 -4.95 14.38
CA VAL A 362 18.13 -4.87 15.83
C VAL A 362 17.70 -6.24 16.36
N ASN A 363 18.20 -6.66 17.53
CA ASN A 363 17.78 -7.91 18.13
C ASN A 363 16.23 -7.91 18.25
N PRO A 364 15.52 -8.89 17.67
CA PRO A 364 14.06 -8.93 17.72
C PRO A 364 13.50 -8.90 19.15
N GLU A 365 14.22 -9.34 20.17
CA GLU A 365 13.82 -9.22 21.60
C GLU A 365 13.96 -7.79 22.17
N LYS A 366 14.70 -6.91 21.50
CA LYS A 366 15.00 -5.53 21.93
C LYS A 366 14.38 -4.46 21.05
N VAL A 367 13.73 -4.84 19.95
CA VAL A 367 13.20 -3.91 18.94
C VAL A 367 12.14 -2.95 19.49
N PHE A 368 11.33 -3.38 20.48
CA PHE A 368 10.43 -2.45 21.18
C PHE A 368 11.19 -1.35 21.91
N SER A 369 12.28 -1.67 22.61
CA SER A 369 13.10 -0.66 23.29
C SER A 369 13.68 0.33 22.28
N PHE A 370 14.18 -0.17 21.14
CA PHE A 370 14.68 0.69 20.06
C PHE A 370 13.62 1.68 19.56
N TYR A 371 12.44 1.19 19.16
CA TYR A 371 11.38 2.08 18.69
C TYR A 371 10.86 2.99 19.80
N ASN A 372 10.78 2.50 21.03
CA ASN A 372 10.29 3.29 22.15
C ASN A 372 11.26 4.44 22.45
N ASP A 373 12.57 4.19 22.47
CA ASP A 373 13.58 5.21 22.75
C ASP A 373 13.60 6.25 21.62
N LEU A 374 13.56 5.82 20.35
CA LEU A 374 13.45 6.70 19.20
C LEU A 374 12.17 7.56 19.24
N HIS A 375 11.00 6.95 19.38
CA HIS A 375 9.73 7.69 19.35
C HIS A 375 9.49 8.53 20.60
N SER A 376 9.96 8.10 21.77
CA SER A 376 9.92 8.92 23.00
C SER A 376 10.75 10.18 22.81
N TYR A 377 11.94 10.07 22.21
CA TYR A 377 12.76 11.22 21.86
C TYR A 377 12.02 12.15 20.90
N LEU A 378 11.51 11.62 19.78
CA LEU A 378 10.80 12.40 18.76
C LEU A 378 9.58 13.13 19.35
N ALA A 379 8.76 12.44 20.13
CA ALA A 379 7.62 13.05 20.82
C ALA A 379 8.05 14.15 21.80
N SER A 380 9.15 13.93 22.54
CA SER A 380 9.68 14.93 23.50
C SER A 380 10.16 16.23 22.83
N VAL A 381 10.55 16.18 21.56
CA VAL A 381 10.96 17.36 20.76
C VAL A 381 9.83 17.91 19.89
N GLY A 382 8.60 17.41 20.06
CA GLY A 382 7.39 17.95 19.43
C GLY A 382 7.05 17.37 18.05
N VAL A 383 7.65 16.25 17.65
CA VAL A 383 7.19 15.45 16.50
C VAL A 383 5.86 14.79 16.86
N ASP A 384 4.91 14.78 15.93
CA ASP A 384 3.54 14.28 16.16
C ASP A 384 3.30 12.88 15.56
N GLY A 385 4.24 12.38 14.75
CA GLY A 385 4.17 11.05 14.15
C GLY A 385 5.34 10.73 13.23
N VAL A 386 5.27 9.59 12.56
CA VAL A 386 6.35 9.10 11.70
C VAL A 386 5.85 8.56 10.36
N LYS A 387 6.66 8.68 9.31
CA LYS A 387 6.52 7.88 8.08
C LYS A 387 7.55 6.75 8.16
N VAL A 388 7.08 5.50 8.16
CA VAL A 388 7.95 4.32 8.36
C VAL A 388 8.08 3.54 7.06
N ASP A 389 9.27 3.59 6.47
CA ASP A 389 9.58 2.99 5.17
C ASP A 389 10.28 1.63 5.32
N VAL A 390 10.56 1.02 4.17
CA VAL A 390 11.36 -0.21 4.02
C VAL A 390 10.78 -1.40 4.80
N GLN A 391 9.47 -1.41 5.09
CA GLN A 391 8.90 -2.39 6.01
C GLN A 391 8.99 -3.83 5.49
N ASN A 392 8.80 -4.03 4.19
CA ASN A 392 8.86 -5.36 3.59
C ASN A 392 10.25 -6.02 3.67
N ILE A 393 11.34 -5.30 3.99
CA ILE A 393 12.70 -5.91 4.04
C ILE A 393 12.79 -7.06 5.03
N LEU A 394 11.98 -7.02 6.11
CA LEU A 394 11.93 -8.05 7.13
C LEU A 394 11.66 -9.44 6.55
N GLU A 395 10.94 -9.51 5.43
CA GLU A 395 10.60 -10.77 4.80
C GLU A 395 11.81 -11.53 4.25
N THR A 396 12.91 -10.81 3.99
CA THR A 396 14.18 -11.34 3.48
C THR A 396 15.16 -11.71 4.59
N LEU A 397 14.79 -11.44 5.85
CA LEU A 397 15.64 -11.57 7.02
C LEU A 397 15.13 -12.66 7.99
N GLY A 398 14.19 -13.50 7.56
CA GLY A 398 13.55 -14.50 8.42
C GLY A 398 14.48 -15.62 8.91
N ALA A 399 15.57 -15.90 8.18
CA ALA A 399 16.51 -16.98 8.48
C ALA A 399 17.19 -16.79 9.85
N GLY A 400 17.08 -17.80 10.72
CA GLY A 400 17.61 -17.75 12.08
C GLY A 400 16.68 -17.03 13.08
N HIS A 401 15.51 -16.58 12.63
CA HIS A 401 14.51 -15.91 13.44
C HIS A 401 13.15 -16.65 13.46
N GLY A 402 13.12 -17.88 12.93
CA GLY A 402 11.91 -18.70 12.89
C GLY A 402 10.98 -18.30 11.75
N GLY A 403 11.51 -17.73 10.66
CA GLY A 403 10.75 -17.37 9.48
C GLY A 403 10.31 -15.91 9.41
N ARG A 404 9.94 -15.53 8.20
CA ARG A 404 9.51 -14.19 7.79
C ARG A 404 8.30 -13.71 8.57
N VAL A 405 7.31 -14.59 8.75
CA VAL A 405 6.04 -14.27 9.42
C VAL A 405 6.30 -13.88 10.87
N LYS A 406 7.10 -14.69 11.57
CA LYS A 406 7.43 -14.48 12.98
C LYS A 406 8.23 -13.19 13.19
N LEU A 407 9.23 -12.94 12.34
CA LEU A 407 10.04 -11.72 12.41
C LEU A 407 9.21 -10.48 12.13
N ALA A 408 8.43 -10.48 11.04
CA ALA A 408 7.55 -9.37 10.67
C ALA A 408 6.56 -9.06 11.79
N LYS A 409 5.84 -10.08 12.27
CA LYS A 409 4.87 -9.94 13.37
C LYS A 409 5.49 -9.27 14.59
N LYS A 410 6.70 -9.67 14.96
CA LYS A 410 7.39 -9.12 16.13
C LYS A 410 7.77 -7.64 15.96
N TYR A 411 8.32 -7.28 14.80
CA TYR A 411 8.69 -5.91 14.48
C TYR A 411 7.44 -5.00 14.39
N HIS A 412 6.38 -5.42 13.70
CA HIS A 412 5.15 -4.64 13.61
C HIS A 412 4.44 -4.47 14.96
N GLN A 413 4.41 -5.51 15.80
CA GLN A 413 3.85 -5.39 17.16
C GLN A 413 4.63 -4.39 18.01
N ALA A 414 5.96 -4.43 17.96
CA ALA A 414 6.82 -3.48 18.66
C ALA A 414 6.65 -2.05 18.13
N LEU A 415 6.54 -1.89 16.81
CA LEU A 415 6.28 -0.61 16.16
C LEU A 415 4.95 -0.02 16.63
N GLU A 416 3.85 -0.76 16.51
CA GLU A 416 2.52 -0.31 16.93
C GLU A 416 2.44 -0.01 18.43
N ALA A 417 3.14 -0.77 19.27
CA ALA A 417 3.23 -0.51 20.70
C ALA A 417 3.95 0.82 20.98
N SER A 418 5.06 1.10 20.29
CA SER A 418 5.78 2.36 20.42
C SER A 418 4.95 3.56 19.90
N ILE A 419 4.27 3.41 18.75
CA ILE A 419 3.37 4.45 18.22
C ILE A 419 2.26 4.76 19.21
N SER A 420 1.58 3.72 19.73
CA SER A 420 0.49 3.89 20.71
C SER A 420 0.92 4.64 21.96
N ARG A 421 2.18 4.46 22.37
CA ARG A 421 2.74 5.06 23.59
C ARG A 421 3.14 6.52 23.38
N ASN A 422 3.64 6.87 22.20
CA ASN A 422 4.30 8.16 21.97
C ASN A 422 3.49 9.13 21.11
N PHE A 423 2.58 8.63 20.25
CA PHE A 423 1.80 9.45 19.32
C PHE A 423 0.30 9.19 19.52
N PRO A 424 -0.40 10.01 20.34
CA PRO A 424 -1.78 9.75 20.76
C PRO A 424 -2.78 9.73 19.59
N ASP A 425 -2.46 10.40 18.48
CA ASP A 425 -3.29 10.45 17.28
C ASP A 425 -3.04 9.33 16.27
N ASN A 426 -2.37 8.26 16.70
CA ASN A 426 -1.98 7.17 15.81
C ASN A 426 -1.11 7.68 14.65
N GLY A 427 -0.13 8.51 15.03
CA GLY A 427 0.71 9.25 14.10
C GLY A 427 1.72 8.37 13.37
N ILE A 428 1.24 7.62 12.37
CA ILE A 428 2.08 6.77 11.53
C ILE A 428 1.53 6.69 10.10
N ILE A 429 2.43 6.77 9.11
CA ILE A 429 2.19 6.34 7.74
C ILE A 429 3.04 5.10 7.47
N SER A 430 2.40 3.97 7.19
CA SER A 430 3.08 2.74 6.79
C SER A 430 3.47 2.80 5.32
N CYS A 431 4.72 2.55 4.99
CA CYS A 431 5.23 2.76 3.64
C CYS A 431 6.21 1.64 3.25
N MET A 432 6.25 1.30 1.96
CA MET A 432 6.98 0.14 1.42
C MET A 432 6.57 -1.16 2.13
N SER A 433 5.28 -1.27 2.46
CA SER A 433 4.71 -2.24 3.40
C SER A 433 3.60 -3.10 2.78
N HIS A 434 3.69 -3.39 1.48
CA HIS A 434 2.62 -4.10 0.77
C HIS A 434 2.63 -5.62 0.97
N ASN A 435 3.58 -6.22 1.69
CA ASN A 435 3.56 -7.67 1.88
C ASN A 435 2.45 -8.12 2.85
N THR A 436 1.94 -9.33 2.66
CA THR A 436 0.89 -9.87 3.55
C THR A 436 1.42 -10.28 4.92
N ASP A 437 2.74 -10.49 5.09
CA ASP A 437 3.37 -10.69 6.40
C ASP A 437 3.04 -9.53 7.37
N GLY A 438 3.20 -8.30 6.88
CA GLY A 438 2.93 -7.08 7.63
C GLY A 438 1.44 -6.74 7.72
N LEU A 439 0.69 -6.87 6.61
CA LEU A 439 -0.75 -6.56 6.60
C LEU A 439 -1.53 -7.41 7.59
N TYR A 440 -1.25 -8.72 7.65
CA TYR A 440 -1.87 -9.63 8.61
C TYR A 440 -1.28 -9.54 10.03
N SER A 441 -0.33 -8.62 10.27
CA SER A 441 0.25 -8.35 11.60
C SER A 441 -0.16 -6.99 12.19
N ALA A 442 -0.91 -6.16 11.46
CA ALA A 442 -1.18 -4.76 11.84
C ALA A 442 -2.56 -4.56 12.48
N LYS A 443 -2.62 -4.35 13.80
CA LYS A 443 -3.87 -4.12 14.55
C LYS A 443 -4.28 -2.67 14.67
N LYS A 444 -3.32 -1.74 14.69
CA LYS A 444 -3.54 -0.33 15.05
C LYS A 444 -3.14 0.65 13.95
N THR A 445 -2.05 0.41 13.25
CA THR A 445 -1.56 1.28 12.16
C THR A 445 -2.65 1.47 11.13
N ALA A 446 -3.05 2.72 10.92
CA ALA A 446 -4.28 3.06 10.20
C ALA A 446 -4.06 3.65 8.81
N VAL A 447 -2.83 4.02 8.42
CA VAL A 447 -2.52 4.63 7.12
C VAL A 447 -1.42 3.85 6.42
N ILE A 448 -1.60 3.58 5.13
CA ILE A 448 -0.63 2.88 4.29
C ILE A 448 -0.44 3.61 2.96
N ARG A 449 0.80 3.89 2.53
CA ARG A 449 1.07 4.30 1.15
C ARG A 449 0.67 3.17 0.23
N ALA A 450 -0.17 3.46 -0.77
CA ALA A 450 -0.83 2.45 -1.60
C ALA A 450 -0.30 2.38 -3.04
N SER A 451 0.84 3.02 -3.33
CA SER A 451 1.50 3.01 -4.63
C SER A 451 3.01 3.07 -4.48
N ASP A 452 3.69 2.77 -5.59
CA ASP A 452 5.08 3.21 -5.79
C ASP A 452 5.15 4.74 -5.81
N ASP A 453 6.37 5.27 -5.73
CA ASP A 453 6.62 6.69 -5.65
C ASP A 453 6.08 7.44 -6.87
N PHE A 454 5.65 8.68 -6.64
CA PHE A 454 5.52 9.65 -7.71
C PHE A 454 6.92 9.93 -8.30
N TRP A 455 7.18 9.47 -9.53
CA TRP A 455 8.45 9.70 -10.22
C TRP A 455 8.36 10.91 -11.17
N PRO A 456 8.70 12.14 -10.73
CA PRO A 456 8.50 13.37 -11.52
C PRO A 456 9.25 13.41 -12.86
N ARG A 457 10.26 12.55 -13.03
CA ARG A 457 11.10 12.49 -14.23
C ARG A 457 10.85 11.24 -15.07
N ASP A 458 9.93 10.36 -14.67
CA ASP A 458 9.55 9.19 -15.44
C ASP A 458 8.12 9.36 -15.97
N PRO A 459 7.94 9.82 -17.22
CA PRO A 459 6.63 9.99 -17.83
C PRO A 459 5.80 8.69 -17.86
N ALA A 460 6.44 7.52 -17.90
CA ALA A 460 5.74 6.23 -17.95
C ALA A 460 5.05 5.87 -16.63
N SER A 461 5.41 6.53 -15.53
CA SER A 461 4.91 6.23 -14.19
C SER A 461 3.54 6.83 -13.88
N HIS A 462 3.11 7.90 -14.56
CA HIS A 462 1.99 8.73 -14.08
C HIS A 462 0.60 8.11 -14.25
N THR A 463 0.27 7.60 -15.44
CA THR A 463 -1.07 7.02 -15.68
C THR A 463 -1.24 5.71 -14.91
N ILE A 464 -0.20 4.87 -14.91
CA ILE A 464 -0.16 3.63 -14.15
C ILE A 464 -0.18 3.88 -12.64
N HIS A 465 0.41 4.95 -12.12
CA HIS A 465 0.32 5.30 -10.71
C HIS A 465 -1.15 5.48 -10.27
N ILE A 466 -1.98 6.21 -11.05
CA ILE A 466 -3.39 6.42 -10.68
C ILE A 466 -4.18 5.12 -10.78
N ALA A 467 -3.92 4.30 -11.80
CA ALA A 467 -4.54 2.99 -11.89
C ALA A 467 -4.13 2.09 -10.70
N SER A 468 -2.84 1.93 -10.44
CA SER A 468 -2.32 1.08 -9.36
C SER A 468 -2.80 1.51 -8.00
N VAL A 469 -2.80 2.79 -7.66
CA VAL A 469 -3.28 3.24 -6.35
C VAL A 469 -4.78 2.96 -6.16
N ALA A 470 -5.59 3.10 -7.22
CA ALA A 470 -7.02 2.82 -7.17
C ALA A 470 -7.30 1.31 -7.00
N TYR A 471 -6.66 0.44 -7.79
CA TYR A 471 -6.86 -1.01 -7.67
C TYR A 471 -6.24 -1.57 -6.39
N ASN A 472 -5.05 -1.12 -5.98
CA ASN A 472 -4.48 -1.49 -4.69
C ASN A 472 -5.41 -1.12 -3.52
N THR A 473 -6.15 -0.02 -3.64
CA THR A 473 -7.14 0.42 -2.63
C THR A 473 -8.31 -0.57 -2.44
N LEU A 474 -8.63 -1.42 -3.43
CA LEU A 474 -9.61 -2.50 -3.25
C LEU A 474 -9.18 -3.49 -2.17
N PHE A 475 -7.88 -3.80 -2.10
CA PHE A 475 -7.32 -4.73 -1.13
C PHE A 475 -6.78 -4.02 0.11
N LEU A 476 -5.83 -3.09 -0.05
CA LEU A 476 -5.20 -2.37 1.06
C LEU A 476 -6.20 -1.54 1.87
N GLY A 477 -7.26 -1.06 1.23
CA GLY A 477 -8.35 -0.34 1.88
C GLY A 477 -9.01 -1.16 3.00
N GLU A 478 -9.05 -2.49 2.91
CA GLU A 478 -9.64 -3.32 3.97
C GLU A 478 -8.76 -3.36 5.24
N PHE A 479 -7.47 -3.05 5.12
CA PHE A 479 -6.52 -3.06 6.25
C PHE A 479 -6.27 -1.68 6.84
N MET A 480 -6.12 -0.66 5.98
CA MET A 480 -5.71 0.70 6.36
C MET A 480 -6.30 1.73 5.39
N GLN A 481 -6.29 3.01 5.77
CA GLN A 481 -6.59 4.12 4.88
C GLN A 481 -5.44 4.27 3.87
N PRO A 482 -5.72 4.12 2.56
CA PRO A 482 -4.72 4.34 1.53
C PRO A 482 -4.30 5.81 1.48
N ASP A 483 -3.00 6.01 1.51
CA ASP A 483 -2.29 7.23 1.18
C ASP A 483 -1.81 7.13 -0.27
N TRP A 484 -2.15 8.12 -1.08
CA TRP A 484 -1.96 8.11 -2.54
C TRP A 484 -0.67 8.77 -2.98
N ASP A 485 0.23 9.00 -2.03
CA ASP A 485 1.53 9.65 -2.21
C ASP A 485 1.47 11.15 -2.54
N MET A 486 2.60 11.82 -2.30
CA MET A 486 2.85 13.18 -2.75
C MET A 486 2.71 13.31 -4.27
N PHE A 487 2.60 14.54 -4.74
CA PHE A 487 2.77 14.89 -6.14
C PHE A 487 3.35 16.30 -6.26
N HIS A 488 3.77 16.68 -7.46
CA HIS A 488 4.15 18.05 -7.78
C HIS A 488 2.95 18.84 -8.29
N SER A 489 2.65 19.98 -7.65
CA SER A 489 1.63 20.91 -8.11
C SER A 489 2.04 21.64 -9.39
N LEU A 490 3.34 21.86 -9.62
CA LEU A 490 3.86 22.42 -10.87
C LEU A 490 4.49 21.31 -11.72
N HIS A 491 3.66 20.60 -12.47
CA HIS A 491 4.06 19.47 -13.31
C HIS A 491 3.08 19.28 -14.50
N PRO A 492 3.51 18.75 -15.66
CA PRO A 492 2.61 18.48 -16.79
C PRO A 492 1.39 17.61 -16.43
N MET A 493 1.57 16.66 -15.49
CA MET A 493 0.51 15.78 -14.98
C MET A 493 -0.13 16.28 -13.67
N ALA A 494 0.13 17.52 -13.24
CA ALA A 494 -0.29 18.00 -11.91
C ALA A 494 -1.81 17.98 -11.72
N GLU A 495 -2.59 18.46 -12.69
CA GLU A 495 -4.05 18.44 -12.59
C GLU A 495 -4.62 17.02 -12.59
N TYR A 496 -3.98 16.10 -13.33
CA TYR A 496 -4.35 14.69 -13.36
C TYR A 496 -4.19 14.04 -11.97
N HIS A 497 -3.03 14.25 -11.33
CA HIS A 497 -2.80 13.77 -9.97
C HIS A 497 -3.68 14.47 -8.93
N ALA A 498 -3.86 15.79 -9.04
CA ALA A 498 -4.73 16.57 -8.15
C ALA A 498 -6.17 16.06 -8.17
N ALA A 499 -6.73 15.82 -9.36
CA ALA A 499 -8.09 15.28 -9.51
C ALA A 499 -8.22 13.89 -8.88
N ALA A 500 -7.21 13.03 -9.03
CA ALA A 500 -7.18 11.72 -8.40
C ALA A 500 -7.20 11.80 -6.87
N ARG A 501 -6.36 12.65 -6.28
CA ARG A 501 -6.33 12.86 -4.81
C ARG A 501 -7.63 13.49 -4.28
N ALA A 502 -8.31 14.33 -5.06
CA ALA A 502 -9.60 14.91 -4.68
C ALA A 502 -10.71 13.86 -4.50
N VAL A 503 -10.69 12.77 -5.28
CA VAL A 503 -11.65 11.66 -5.16
C VAL A 503 -11.12 10.49 -4.30
N GLY A 504 -9.82 10.40 -4.06
CA GLY A 504 -9.18 9.25 -3.40
C GLY A 504 -9.49 9.05 -1.91
N GLY A 505 -10.01 10.07 -1.23
CA GLY A 505 -10.28 10.02 0.22
C GLY A 505 -9.02 9.89 1.09
N CYS A 506 -7.86 10.21 0.52
CA CYS A 506 -6.52 10.15 1.11
C CYS A 506 -6.07 11.51 1.66
N ALA A 507 -4.91 11.54 2.31
CA ALA A 507 -4.22 12.81 2.57
C ALA A 507 -3.85 13.50 1.24
N ILE A 508 -3.71 14.83 1.28
CA ILE A 508 -3.22 15.62 0.14
C ILE A 508 -2.00 16.40 0.60
N TYR A 509 -0.85 16.02 0.09
CA TYR A 509 0.38 16.75 0.31
C TYR A 509 1.21 16.80 -0.97
N VAL A 510 1.96 17.88 -1.15
CA VAL A 510 2.85 18.05 -2.31
C VAL A 510 4.31 17.93 -1.93
N SER A 511 5.18 17.78 -2.91
CA SER A 511 6.64 17.73 -2.69
C SER A 511 7.42 18.71 -3.57
N ASP A 512 6.75 19.75 -4.08
CA ASP A 512 7.38 20.79 -4.89
C ASP A 512 8.53 21.48 -4.14
N LYS A 513 9.55 21.91 -4.90
CA LYS A 513 10.61 22.80 -4.40
C LYS A 513 10.04 24.18 -4.02
N PRO A 514 10.63 24.87 -3.03
CA PRO A 514 10.24 26.25 -2.72
C PRO A 514 10.29 27.14 -3.99
N GLY A 515 9.23 27.89 -4.22
CA GLY A 515 9.07 28.74 -5.41
C GLY A 515 8.61 28.03 -6.68
N GLN A 516 8.38 26.71 -6.64
CA GLN A 516 7.92 25.90 -7.78
C GLN A 516 6.51 25.33 -7.54
N HIS A 517 5.59 26.18 -7.06
CA HIS A 517 4.21 25.76 -6.74
C HIS A 517 3.21 26.30 -7.77
N ASP A 518 2.22 25.51 -8.15
CA ASP A 518 1.01 26.01 -8.82
C ASP A 518 -0.07 26.35 -7.78
N PHE A 519 -0.09 27.59 -7.32
CA PHE A 519 -1.08 28.04 -6.34
C PHE A 519 -2.51 28.08 -6.88
N ASN A 520 -2.71 28.16 -8.20
CA ASN A 520 -4.06 28.10 -8.77
C ASN A 520 -4.63 26.70 -8.63
N LEU A 521 -3.81 25.68 -8.92
CA LEU A 521 -4.18 24.30 -8.72
C LEU A 521 -4.39 23.98 -7.23
N LEU A 522 -3.47 24.38 -6.36
CA LEU A 522 -3.56 24.11 -4.92
C LEU A 522 -4.84 24.70 -4.30
N ARG A 523 -5.27 25.90 -4.72
CA ARG A 523 -6.54 26.51 -4.27
C ARG A 523 -7.80 25.73 -4.68
N LYS A 524 -7.70 24.80 -5.64
CA LYS A 524 -8.81 23.88 -5.98
C LYS A 524 -8.94 22.72 -4.97
N LEU A 525 -7.87 22.39 -4.24
CA LEU A 525 -7.82 21.28 -3.28
C LEU A 525 -7.87 21.73 -1.82
N VAL A 526 -7.34 22.91 -1.53
CA VAL A 526 -7.05 23.38 -0.17
C VAL A 526 -7.92 24.58 0.18
N LEU A 527 -8.61 24.49 1.32
CA LEU A 527 -9.39 25.60 1.86
C LEU A 527 -8.49 26.64 2.53
N ARG A 528 -9.03 27.84 2.77
CA ARG A 528 -8.27 28.97 3.34
C ARG A 528 -7.65 28.67 4.70
N ASP A 529 -8.28 27.80 5.48
CA ASP A 529 -7.79 27.37 6.79
C ASP A 529 -6.80 26.21 6.69
N GLY A 530 -6.42 25.76 5.49
CA GLY A 530 -5.50 24.64 5.24
C GLY A 530 -6.12 23.25 5.36
N SER A 531 -7.43 23.14 5.64
CA SER A 531 -8.15 21.87 5.56
C SER A 531 -8.41 21.47 4.10
N ILE A 532 -8.68 20.19 3.89
CA ILE A 532 -9.07 19.64 2.58
C ILE A 532 -10.48 19.06 2.62
N LEU A 533 -11.14 19.03 1.46
CA LEU A 533 -12.45 18.38 1.30
C LEU A 533 -12.27 16.89 1.03
N ARG A 534 -11.69 16.18 1.99
CA ARG A 534 -11.40 14.75 1.87
C ARG A 534 -12.70 13.94 1.77
N ALA A 535 -12.77 13.05 0.78
CA ALA A 535 -13.84 12.08 0.68
C ALA A 535 -13.79 11.03 1.80
N LYS A 536 -14.93 10.45 2.17
CA LYS A 536 -15.12 9.63 3.38
C LYS A 536 -14.49 8.24 3.31
N LEU A 537 -14.50 7.62 2.14
CA LEU A 537 -14.05 6.25 1.94
C LEU A 537 -12.70 6.25 1.23
N PRO A 538 -11.98 5.12 1.19
CA PRO A 538 -10.93 4.95 0.20
C PRO A 538 -11.53 4.95 -1.22
N GLY A 539 -10.96 5.75 -2.12
CA GLY A 539 -11.41 5.83 -3.51
C GLY A 539 -11.14 4.51 -4.25
N ARG A 540 -12.17 3.94 -4.87
CA ARG A 540 -12.09 2.61 -5.52
C ARG A 540 -12.55 2.68 -6.97
N PRO A 541 -12.05 1.80 -7.85
CA PRO A 541 -12.65 1.57 -9.15
C PRO A 541 -14.14 1.28 -9.00
N THR A 542 -14.96 1.77 -9.93
CA THR A 542 -16.37 1.37 -10.06
C THR A 542 -16.46 -0.11 -10.47
N SER A 543 -17.59 -0.75 -10.21
CA SER A 543 -17.75 -2.20 -10.43
C SER A 543 -17.49 -2.61 -11.88
N ASP A 544 -17.89 -1.79 -12.86
CA ASP A 544 -17.65 -2.03 -14.28
C ASP A 544 -16.17 -1.90 -14.71
N CYS A 545 -15.33 -1.26 -13.89
CA CYS A 545 -13.89 -1.19 -14.12
C CYS A 545 -13.12 -2.40 -13.57
N PHE A 546 -13.71 -3.28 -12.74
CA PHE A 546 -12.94 -4.32 -12.03
C PHE A 546 -12.12 -5.20 -12.98
N PHE A 547 -12.73 -5.64 -14.07
CA PHE A 547 -12.18 -6.65 -14.98
C PHE A 547 -11.72 -6.07 -16.33
N SER A 548 -11.64 -4.75 -16.42
CA SER A 548 -11.23 -4.02 -17.62
C SER A 548 -9.84 -3.44 -17.38
N ASP A 549 -8.96 -3.43 -18.39
CA ASP A 549 -7.59 -2.90 -18.24
C ASP A 549 -7.55 -1.42 -18.72
N PRO A 550 -7.66 -0.43 -17.81
CA PRO A 550 -7.75 0.98 -18.21
C PRO A 550 -6.42 1.55 -18.69
N VAL A 551 -5.32 0.80 -18.63
CA VAL A 551 -4.00 1.27 -19.03
C VAL A 551 -3.56 0.80 -20.41
N ARG A 552 -4.22 -0.21 -21.00
CA ARG A 552 -3.76 -0.86 -22.24
C ARG A 552 -4.81 -1.21 -23.27
N ASP A 553 -6.08 -1.33 -22.89
CA ASP A 553 -7.09 -1.88 -23.80
C ASP A 553 -7.58 -0.90 -24.88
N ASN A 554 -7.11 0.36 -24.84
CA ASN A 554 -7.50 1.47 -25.71
C ASN A 554 -9.00 1.76 -25.72
N LYS A 555 -9.73 1.36 -24.68
CA LYS A 555 -11.20 1.41 -24.63
C LYS A 555 -11.72 1.88 -23.28
N SER A 556 -11.17 1.38 -22.19
CA SER A 556 -11.74 1.54 -20.86
C SER A 556 -11.26 2.80 -20.18
N LEU A 557 -12.23 3.53 -19.62
CA LEU A 557 -12.00 4.61 -18.67
C LEU A 557 -11.77 3.99 -17.28
N LEU A 558 -10.85 4.56 -16.51
CA LEU A 558 -10.82 4.33 -15.07
C LEU A 558 -11.80 5.29 -14.41
N LYS A 559 -12.85 4.74 -13.80
CA LYS A 559 -13.79 5.49 -12.97
C LYS A 559 -13.52 5.17 -11.51
N ILE A 560 -13.29 6.19 -10.70
CA ILE A 560 -13.02 6.08 -9.27
C ILE A 560 -14.18 6.73 -8.54
N TRP A 561 -14.86 5.99 -7.66
CA TRP A 561 -15.98 6.50 -6.88
C TRP A 561 -15.63 6.68 -5.41
N ASN A 562 -16.34 7.60 -4.76
CA ASN A 562 -16.28 7.87 -3.33
C ASN A 562 -17.56 8.58 -2.84
N LEU A 563 -17.64 8.86 -1.54
CA LEU A 563 -18.69 9.67 -0.92
C LEU A 563 -18.07 10.88 -0.23
N ASN A 564 -18.77 12.02 -0.24
CA ASN A 564 -18.49 13.13 0.67
C ASN A 564 -19.59 13.21 1.75
N GLU A 565 -19.67 14.33 2.48
CA GLU A 565 -20.70 14.52 3.52
C GLU A 565 -22.14 14.52 2.98
N PHE A 566 -22.34 14.86 1.71
CA PHE A 566 -23.65 15.20 1.15
C PHE A 566 -24.04 14.40 -0.11
N THR A 567 -23.09 13.85 -0.85
CA THR A 567 -23.33 13.23 -2.17
C THR A 567 -22.23 12.23 -2.56
N GLY A 568 -22.42 11.57 -3.70
CA GLY A 568 -21.43 10.78 -4.40
C GLY A 568 -20.42 11.63 -5.16
N VAL A 569 -19.18 11.16 -5.24
CA VAL A 569 -18.11 11.76 -6.04
C VAL A 569 -17.57 10.70 -6.99
N ILE A 570 -17.37 11.07 -8.25
CA ILE A 570 -16.73 10.21 -9.25
C ILE A 570 -15.66 10.98 -10.00
N GLY A 571 -14.46 10.40 -10.10
CA GLY A 571 -13.38 10.86 -10.96
C GLY A 571 -13.25 9.92 -12.15
N VAL A 572 -13.10 10.48 -13.35
CA VAL A 572 -13.02 9.71 -14.60
C VAL A 572 -11.69 10.04 -15.28
N PHE A 573 -10.90 9.01 -15.55
CA PHE A 573 -9.52 9.14 -16.01
C PHE A 573 -9.30 8.30 -17.27
N ASN A 574 -8.64 8.90 -18.25
CA ASN A 574 -7.95 8.15 -19.30
C ASN A 574 -6.57 7.76 -18.75
N CYS A 575 -6.32 6.46 -18.56
CA CYS A 575 -5.05 5.93 -18.05
C CYS A 575 -4.23 5.21 -19.14
N GLN A 576 -4.65 5.28 -20.40
CA GLN A 576 -4.03 4.57 -21.51
C GLN A 576 -2.60 5.07 -21.79
N GLY A 577 -1.79 4.24 -22.44
CA GLY A 577 -0.51 4.62 -23.04
C GLY A 577 0.74 4.22 -22.26
N ALA A 578 0.65 4.01 -20.94
CA ALA A 578 1.78 3.53 -20.14
C ALA A 578 1.36 2.49 -19.08
N GLY A 579 2.27 1.55 -18.78
CA GLY A 579 2.01 0.51 -17.79
C GLY A 579 3.22 -0.36 -17.45
N TRP A 580 3.07 -1.22 -16.44
CA TRP A 580 4.13 -2.12 -15.98
C TRP A 580 4.42 -3.30 -16.94
N CYS A 581 5.61 -3.35 -17.55
CA CYS A 581 5.98 -4.43 -18.44
C CYS A 581 6.58 -5.62 -17.68
N LYS A 582 5.96 -6.81 -17.80
CA LYS A 582 6.44 -8.06 -17.19
C LYS A 582 7.84 -8.46 -17.68
N ASN A 583 8.11 -8.30 -18.97
CA ASN A 583 9.35 -8.77 -19.60
C ASN A 583 10.54 -7.86 -19.26
N GLU A 584 10.33 -6.55 -19.42
CA GLU A 584 11.34 -5.52 -19.16
C GLU A 584 11.46 -5.17 -17.67
N LYS A 585 10.49 -5.63 -16.86
CA LYS A 585 10.39 -5.37 -15.42
C LYS A 585 10.57 -3.88 -15.10
N ARG A 586 9.85 -3.02 -15.81
CA ARG A 586 9.81 -1.56 -15.59
C ARG A 586 8.54 -0.96 -16.18
N TYR A 587 8.23 0.28 -15.83
CA TYR A 587 7.20 1.05 -16.53
C TYR A 587 7.66 1.37 -17.95
N LEU A 588 6.74 1.23 -18.91
CA LEU A 588 6.98 1.58 -20.31
C LEU A 588 5.79 2.34 -20.86
N ILE A 589 6.09 3.35 -21.68
CA ILE A 589 5.14 3.92 -22.61
C ILE A 589 5.04 2.98 -23.80
N HIS A 590 3.87 2.41 -24.01
CA HIS A 590 3.56 1.53 -25.14
C HIS A 590 2.73 2.23 -26.21
N ASP A 591 2.11 3.36 -25.87
CA ASP A 591 1.48 4.29 -26.81
C ASP A 591 1.76 5.73 -26.35
N GLN A 592 2.43 6.52 -27.21
CA GLN A 592 2.84 7.90 -26.92
C GLN A 592 1.69 8.90 -27.05
N GLU A 593 0.67 8.57 -27.83
CA GLU A 593 -0.45 9.46 -28.15
C GLU A 593 -1.77 8.68 -28.03
N PRO A 594 -2.11 8.19 -26.82
CA PRO A 594 -3.33 7.42 -26.64
C PRO A 594 -4.56 8.21 -27.11
N GLY A 595 -5.39 7.56 -27.91
CA GLY A 595 -6.57 8.16 -28.51
C GLY A 595 -7.61 8.63 -27.48
N THR A 596 -8.58 9.41 -27.96
CA THR A 596 -9.76 9.74 -27.15
C THR A 596 -10.63 8.49 -26.97
N ILE A 597 -10.94 8.17 -25.72
CA ILE A 597 -11.88 7.11 -25.35
C ILE A 597 -13.18 7.71 -24.81
N SER A 598 -14.27 6.95 -24.88
CA SER A 598 -15.60 7.36 -24.44
C SER A 598 -16.23 6.25 -23.61
N GLY A 599 -17.06 6.65 -22.65
CA GLY A 599 -17.81 5.72 -21.81
C GLY A 599 -18.98 6.43 -21.15
N CYS A 600 -19.69 5.71 -20.28
CA CYS A 600 -20.83 6.25 -19.56
C CYS A 600 -20.55 6.29 -18.05
N VAL A 601 -21.13 7.29 -17.40
CA VAL A 601 -21.21 7.40 -15.95
C VAL A 601 -22.66 7.21 -15.55
N ARG A 602 -22.91 6.31 -14.60
CA ARG A 602 -24.23 6.02 -14.04
C ARG A 602 -24.24 6.39 -12.56
N THR A 603 -25.42 6.63 -12.02
CA THR A 603 -25.61 6.91 -10.59
C THR A 603 -25.18 5.72 -9.73
N ASN A 604 -25.48 4.51 -10.20
CA ASN A 604 -25.05 3.25 -9.59
C ASN A 604 -23.54 2.99 -9.66
N ASP A 605 -22.76 3.79 -10.41
CA ASP A 605 -21.30 3.72 -10.35
C ASP A 605 -20.78 4.18 -8.97
N VAL A 606 -21.54 5.03 -8.28
CA VAL A 606 -21.29 5.36 -6.87
C VAL A 606 -22.01 4.32 -6.00
N HIS A 607 -21.31 3.23 -5.72
CA HIS A 607 -21.87 2.02 -5.11
C HIS A 607 -22.69 2.28 -3.81
N TYR A 608 -22.23 3.19 -2.95
CA TYR A 608 -22.92 3.54 -1.70
C TYR A 608 -23.74 4.84 -1.75
N LEU A 609 -24.14 5.31 -2.93
CA LEU A 609 -24.92 6.54 -3.06
C LEU A 609 -26.22 6.50 -2.25
N HIS A 610 -26.90 5.34 -2.20
CA HIS A 610 -28.11 5.13 -1.42
C HIS A 610 -27.92 5.39 0.09
N LYS A 611 -26.69 5.30 0.63
CA LYS A 611 -26.41 5.56 2.05
C LYS A 611 -26.39 7.05 2.41
N VAL A 612 -26.23 7.93 1.41
CA VAL A 612 -26.22 9.39 1.58
C VAL A 612 -27.42 10.07 0.90
N ALA A 613 -28.15 9.35 0.06
CA ALA A 613 -29.41 9.80 -0.49
C ALA A 613 -30.53 9.82 0.58
N ALA A 614 -31.54 10.68 0.41
CA ALA A 614 -32.69 10.72 1.31
C ALA A 614 -33.48 9.38 1.28
N PHE A 615 -34.25 9.09 2.33
CA PHE A 615 -34.98 7.82 2.55
C PHE A 615 -36.00 7.42 1.46
N GLU A 616 -36.15 8.21 0.40
CA GLU A 616 -37.11 8.02 -0.70
C GLU A 616 -36.46 8.13 -2.09
N TRP A 617 -35.15 7.85 -2.20
CA TRP A 617 -34.44 7.95 -3.48
C TRP A 617 -34.98 6.94 -4.50
N THR A 618 -35.57 7.45 -5.58
CA THR A 618 -36.16 6.69 -6.70
C THR A 618 -35.14 6.31 -7.78
N GLY A 619 -33.87 6.71 -7.63
CA GLY A 619 -32.81 6.60 -8.65
C GLY A 619 -32.53 7.90 -9.39
N ASP A 620 -33.46 8.87 -9.35
CA ASP A 620 -33.30 10.19 -9.96
C ASP A 620 -32.08 10.94 -9.39
N SER A 621 -31.23 11.47 -10.25
CA SER A 621 -29.99 12.12 -9.82
C SER A 621 -29.62 13.31 -10.70
N ILE A 622 -28.97 14.31 -10.09
CA ILE A 622 -28.40 15.46 -10.79
C ILE A 622 -26.88 15.31 -10.80
N VAL A 623 -26.29 15.29 -12.00
CA VAL A 623 -24.84 15.20 -12.18
C VAL A 623 -24.26 16.61 -12.40
N TYR A 624 -23.34 17.01 -11.52
CA TYR A 624 -22.55 18.23 -11.68
C TYR A 624 -21.16 17.85 -12.22
N SER A 625 -20.75 18.46 -13.32
CA SER A 625 -19.45 18.22 -13.96
C SER A 625 -18.63 19.50 -14.01
N HIS A 626 -17.35 19.42 -13.63
CA HIS A 626 -16.38 20.49 -13.82
C HIS A 626 -15.61 20.22 -15.13
N LEU A 627 -15.91 20.98 -16.18
CA LEU A 627 -15.55 20.63 -17.56
C LEU A 627 -14.04 20.63 -17.86
N ARG A 628 -13.58 19.52 -18.47
CA ARG A 628 -12.50 19.49 -19.48
C ARG A 628 -12.81 18.59 -20.72
N GLY A 629 -14.02 18.00 -20.82
CA GLY A 629 -14.45 17.17 -21.96
C GLY A 629 -15.92 17.39 -22.32
N SER A 630 -16.35 17.01 -23.53
CA SER A 630 -17.74 17.17 -23.97
C SER A 630 -18.64 16.16 -23.25
N THR A 631 -19.41 16.61 -22.27
CA THR A 631 -20.39 15.76 -21.57
C THR A 631 -21.74 15.89 -22.27
N GLN A 632 -22.34 14.77 -22.70
CA GLN A 632 -23.73 14.72 -23.13
C GLN A 632 -24.55 14.01 -22.06
N THR A 633 -25.49 14.72 -21.45
CA THR A 633 -26.41 14.13 -20.48
C THR A 633 -27.57 13.49 -21.24
N GLN A 634 -27.70 12.17 -21.15
CA GLN A 634 -28.91 11.47 -21.58
C GLN A 634 -29.71 11.11 -20.33
N THR A 635 -30.88 11.72 -20.16
CA THR A 635 -31.90 11.27 -19.19
C THR A 635 -32.61 10.07 -19.80
N SER A 636 -32.33 8.86 -19.32
CA SER A 636 -33.24 7.73 -19.53
C SER A 636 -34.48 7.96 -18.65
N VAL A 637 -35.64 8.12 -19.28
CA VAL A 637 -36.95 8.14 -18.62
C VAL A 637 -37.34 6.74 -18.18
#